data_AF-A0A2N6CNW8-F1
#
_entry.id   AF-A0A2N6CNW8-F1
#
_cell.length_a   1.000
_cell.length_b   1.000
_cell.length_c   1.000
_cell.angle_alpha   90.00
_cell.angle_beta   90.00
_cell.angle_gamma   90.00
#
_symmetry.space_group_name_H-M   'P 1'
#
loop_
_entity.id
_entity.type
_entity.pdbx_description
1 polymer ?
#
loop_
_entity_poly.entity_id
_entity_poly.type
_entity_poly.pdbx_seq_one_letter_code
_entity_poly.pdbx_strand_id
1 'polypeptide(L)'
;MRTGVERLLLAIGATMFLAACGQKDQPAATASSAPPAAAPVEAPAPAPESPDNAMTQYASERLGIYTPVRLSADLSHLSAGQREMIGLLIAASDIMDDLFWQQAYGDRDELLDAIDHADTREFARINYGPWDRLDGDRSFVSGVGEKPKGANFYPPDMTRAEFEAADLEGKSSLYSILRRDADGALRVLRYSEAYADELGRAAELLRQASQLAEDEDFAGYLRMRAAALLSDDYQPSDLAWMDMKSNPIDVVIGPIETYEDKLFGAKAAFESYVLIKDLEWSARLARYTDFLPALQEGLPVAAEYKAEVPGTDSDLNAYDVVYYAGDCNAGSKTIAINLPNDEQVQAQKGTRRLQLKNAMRAKFDEILVPISEVLIAEDQRKYITFDAFFANTMFHEVAHGLGIRNTLDGSGTVREALQDTASAIEEGKADILGLYMITRLHEQGELGDTTLEEYYVTFMASIFRSVRFGASSAHGRANMVRFNFFQDAGAFRRDPASGLYSIDMDAMQKAMTELSRKLLTLQGDGDYAGVQQLLAELGMVRPGLAADLQRLADAEIPVDVVFEQGAEVLGL
;
A
#
# COMPACT_ATOMS: atom_id res chain seq x y z
N MET A 1 44.10 -4.32 37.40
CA MET A 1 44.68 -3.49 38.49
C MET A 1 43.92 -2.17 38.47
N ARG A 2 42.97 -1.98 39.41
CA ARG A 2 43.05 -1.02 40.55
C ARG A 2 43.17 0.43 40.05
N THR A 3 42.27 1.38 40.31
CA THR A 3 41.28 1.67 41.37
C THR A 3 40.42 2.85 40.83
N GLY A 4 39.13 3.07 41.09
CA GLY A 4 38.34 2.92 42.30
C GLY A 4 38.17 4.28 43.00
N VAL A 5 37.01 4.93 42.87
CA VAL A 5 36.41 5.80 43.90
C VAL A 5 34.89 5.64 43.86
N GLU A 6 34.34 5.38 45.04
CA GLU A 6 32.98 5.00 45.39
C GLU A 6 32.20 6.15 46.04
N ARG A 7 30.86 6.14 45.83
CA ARG A 7 29.74 6.37 46.79
C ARG A 7 29.61 7.75 47.48
N LEU A 8 28.42 8.29 47.81
CA LEU A 8 27.38 7.81 48.75
C LEU A 8 26.18 8.83 48.69
N LEU A 9 24.93 8.40 48.42
CA LEU A 9 23.74 8.28 49.33
C LEU A 9 23.04 9.59 49.80
N LEU A 10 21.74 9.77 49.48
CA LEU A 10 20.51 9.53 50.30
C LEU A 10 20.10 10.83 51.08
N ALA A 11 18.86 11.26 51.37
CA ALA A 11 17.53 10.67 51.58
C ALA A 11 16.47 11.83 51.60
N ILE A 12 15.23 11.65 51.10
CA ILE A 12 13.93 11.39 51.82
C ILE A 12 13.27 12.57 52.58
N GLY A 13 11.96 12.77 52.31
CA GLY A 13 10.93 13.37 53.18
C GLY A 13 9.96 14.28 52.40
N ALA A 14 8.73 13.95 51.97
CA ALA A 14 7.51 13.35 52.57
C ALA A 14 6.65 14.30 53.45
N THR A 15 5.40 14.53 53.00
CA THR A 15 4.13 14.76 53.76
C THR A 15 3.96 16.04 54.62
N MET A 16 2.79 16.67 54.86
CA MET A 16 1.38 16.62 54.42
C MET A 16 0.61 17.76 55.18
N PHE A 17 -0.48 18.27 54.57
CA PHE A 17 -1.80 18.64 55.16
C PHE A 17 -2.17 19.90 56.01
N LEU A 18 -3.39 20.39 55.65
CA LEU A 18 -4.51 20.99 56.44
C LEU A 18 -4.34 22.43 56.98
N ALA A 19 -5.36 23.29 57.16
CA ALA A 19 -6.76 23.43 56.74
C ALA A 19 -7.31 24.76 57.30
N ALA A 20 -8.35 25.30 56.64
CA ALA A 20 -9.56 26.00 57.15
C ALA A 20 -9.50 27.20 58.13
N CYS A 21 -10.28 28.25 57.80
CA CYS A 21 -11.31 28.99 58.58
C CYS A 21 -11.68 30.24 57.75
N GLY A 22 -12.91 30.68 57.49
CA GLY A 22 -14.20 30.58 58.19
C GLY A 22 -14.62 31.99 58.64
N GLN A 23 -15.68 32.59 58.08
CA GLN A 23 -16.31 33.79 58.66
C GLN A 23 -17.82 33.87 58.37
N LYS A 24 -18.56 34.30 59.41
CA LYS A 24 -20.01 34.22 59.65
C LYS A 24 -20.78 35.52 59.31
N ASP A 25 -22.01 35.32 58.81
CA ASP A 25 -23.33 35.97 59.02
C ASP A 25 -23.52 37.43 59.49
N GLN A 26 -24.44 38.15 58.80
CA GLN A 26 -25.66 38.79 59.37
C GLN A 26 -26.68 39.26 58.28
N PRO A 27 -27.95 39.65 58.56
CA PRO A 27 -29.14 38.83 58.20
C PRO A 27 -30.29 39.50 57.40
N ALA A 28 -31.24 38.63 56.98
CA ALA A 28 -32.71 38.79 56.83
C ALA A 28 -33.34 39.58 55.67
N ALA A 29 -34.13 38.90 54.82
CA ALA A 29 -35.59 39.11 54.71
C ALA A 29 -36.28 38.11 53.74
N THR A 30 -37.19 37.33 54.33
CA THR A 30 -38.33 36.54 53.86
C THR A 30 -38.87 36.68 52.42
N ALA A 31 -39.08 35.53 51.76
CA ALA A 31 -40.32 35.24 51.01
C ALA A 31 -40.60 33.72 50.96
N SER A 32 -41.83 33.35 51.29
CA SER A 32 -42.34 31.98 51.32
C SER A 32 -42.74 31.49 49.93
N SER A 33 -42.37 30.27 49.52
CA SER A 33 -43.19 29.44 48.61
C SER A 33 -42.70 27.99 48.46
N ALA A 34 -43.68 27.08 48.47
CA ALA A 34 -43.75 25.73 47.88
C ALA A 34 -42.84 24.57 48.41
N PRO A 35 -43.38 23.33 48.50
CA PRO A 35 -42.60 22.14 48.86
C PRO A 35 -41.62 21.76 47.72
N PRO A 36 -40.44 21.20 48.04
CA PRO A 36 -39.44 20.88 47.02
C PRO A 36 -39.91 19.72 46.15
N ALA A 37 -39.82 19.91 44.84
CA ALA A 37 -39.93 18.86 43.84
C ALA A 37 -38.83 17.81 44.07
N ALA A 38 -39.17 16.54 43.85
CA ALA A 38 -38.23 15.44 43.89
C ALA A 38 -37.06 15.70 42.94
N ALA A 39 -35.84 15.52 43.44
CA ALA A 39 -34.62 15.60 42.65
C ALA A 39 -34.70 14.61 41.46
N PRO A 40 -34.21 15.00 40.26
CA PRO A 40 -34.10 14.08 39.16
C PRO A 40 -33.14 12.94 39.56
N VAL A 41 -33.62 11.70 39.43
CA VAL A 41 -32.79 10.51 39.57
C VAL A 41 -31.76 10.58 38.46
N GLU A 42 -30.52 10.87 38.82
CA GLU A 42 -29.36 10.79 37.94
C GLU A 42 -29.29 9.35 37.43
N ALA A 43 -29.45 9.17 36.11
CA ALA A 43 -29.30 7.86 35.50
C ALA A 43 -27.89 7.35 35.82
N PRO A 44 -27.72 6.08 36.20
CA PRO A 44 -26.40 5.54 36.49
C PRO A 44 -25.52 5.71 35.26
N ALA A 45 -24.30 6.21 35.46
CA ALA A 45 -23.28 6.26 34.42
C ALA A 45 -23.16 4.86 33.78
N PRO A 46 -23.01 4.77 32.44
CA PRO A 46 -22.86 3.49 31.77
C PRO A 46 -21.69 2.73 32.41
N ALA A 47 -21.91 1.44 32.71
CA ALA A 47 -20.87 0.58 33.25
C ALA A 47 -19.67 0.56 32.28
N PRO A 48 -18.41 0.48 32.78
CA PRO A 48 -17.26 0.35 31.90
C PRO A 48 -17.45 -0.88 31.00
N GLU A 49 -17.31 -0.68 29.69
CA GLU A 49 -17.46 -1.74 28.70
C GLU A 49 -16.45 -2.86 28.96
N SER A 50 -16.88 -4.11 28.79
CA SER A 50 -15.95 -5.24 28.84
C SER A 50 -14.95 -5.14 27.68
N PRO A 51 -13.69 -5.60 27.86
CA PRO A 51 -12.69 -5.60 26.80
C PRO A 51 -13.19 -6.26 25.49
N ASP A 52 -13.98 -7.33 25.60
CA ASP A 52 -14.57 -8.03 24.45
C ASP A 52 -15.56 -7.14 23.68
N ASN A 53 -16.35 -6.33 24.39
CA ASN A 53 -17.31 -5.41 23.76
C ASN A 53 -16.56 -4.28 23.03
N ALA A 54 -15.52 -3.72 23.65
CA ALA A 54 -14.72 -2.66 23.04
C ALA A 54 -13.97 -3.14 21.76
N MET A 55 -13.45 -4.36 21.76
CA MET A 55 -12.80 -4.95 20.57
C MET A 55 -13.81 -5.24 19.45
N THR A 56 -15.00 -5.75 19.81
CA THR A 56 -16.09 -6.00 18.85
C THR A 56 -16.56 -4.70 18.20
N GLN A 57 -16.75 -3.65 19.01
CA GLN A 57 -17.11 -2.32 18.52
C GLN A 57 -16.03 -1.77 17.59
N TYR A 58 -14.76 -1.83 18.00
CA TYR A 58 -13.64 -1.40 17.16
C TYR A 58 -13.63 -2.11 15.80
N ALA A 59 -13.78 -3.44 15.78
CA ALA A 59 -13.82 -4.20 14.53
C ALA A 59 -15.01 -3.79 13.64
N SER A 60 -16.18 -3.52 14.22
CA SER A 60 -17.38 -3.12 13.49
C SER A 60 -17.23 -1.71 12.89
N GLU A 61 -16.68 -0.76 13.66
CA GLU A 61 -16.36 0.59 13.18
C GLU A 61 -15.29 0.55 12.08
N ARG A 62 -14.26 -0.29 12.25
CA ARG A 62 -13.16 -0.43 11.29
C ARG A 62 -13.56 -1.20 10.04
N LEU A 63 -14.53 -2.10 10.09
CA LEU A 63 -15.10 -2.70 8.88
C LEU A 63 -15.68 -1.63 7.94
N GLY A 64 -16.25 -0.56 8.49
CA GLY A 64 -16.78 0.57 7.73
C GLY A 64 -15.76 1.37 6.92
N ILE A 65 -14.45 1.14 7.09
CA ILE A 65 -13.44 1.77 6.23
C ILE A 65 -13.30 1.09 4.86
N TYR A 66 -13.95 -0.06 4.67
CA TYR A 66 -14.00 -0.78 3.41
C TYR A 66 -15.37 -0.63 2.75
N THR A 67 -15.39 -0.43 1.44
CA THR A 67 -16.62 -0.46 0.65
C THR A 67 -16.58 -1.58 -0.40
N PRO A 68 -17.65 -2.36 -0.56
CA PRO A 68 -17.70 -3.42 -1.57
C PRO A 68 -17.82 -2.84 -2.98
N VAL A 69 -17.02 -3.37 -3.90
CA VAL A 69 -17.05 -3.02 -5.33
C VAL A 69 -17.09 -4.29 -6.16
N ARG A 70 -18.00 -4.33 -7.14
CA ARG A 70 -18.06 -5.43 -8.10
C ARG A 70 -16.87 -5.38 -9.06
N LEU A 71 -16.01 -6.39 -9.03
CA LEU A 71 -14.81 -6.48 -9.86
C LEU A 71 -15.13 -7.15 -11.21
N SER A 72 -15.58 -6.35 -12.17
CA SER A 72 -15.88 -6.82 -13.53
C SER A 72 -14.89 -6.31 -14.59
N ALA A 73 -14.86 -6.97 -15.74
CA ALA A 73 -14.14 -6.55 -16.95
C ALA A 73 -14.93 -6.97 -18.20
N ASP A 74 -14.69 -6.30 -19.34
CA ASP A 74 -15.26 -6.72 -20.63
C ASP A 74 -14.47 -7.90 -21.21
N LEU A 75 -15.11 -9.07 -21.26
CA LEU A 75 -14.54 -10.32 -21.79
C LEU A 75 -15.08 -10.67 -23.19
N SER A 76 -15.86 -9.78 -23.82
CA SER A 76 -16.56 -10.06 -25.09
C SER A 76 -15.61 -10.28 -26.27
N HIS A 77 -14.40 -9.73 -26.18
CA HIS A 77 -13.35 -9.88 -27.19
C HIS A 77 -12.59 -11.21 -27.10
N LEU A 78 -12.77 -11.98 -26.02
CA LEU A 78 -12.08 -13.26 -25.81
C LEU A 78 -12.81 -14.43 -26.48
N SER A 79 -12.09 -15.50 -26.80
CA SER A 79 -12.66 -16.74 -27.29
C SER A 79 -13.37 -17.53 -26.19
N ALA A 80 -14.14 -18.57 -26.56
CA ALA A 80 -14.76 -19.46 -25.58
C ALA A 80 -13.72 -20.24 -24.75
N GLY A 81 -12.64 -20.71 -25.38
CA GLY A 81 -11.56 -21.41 -24.69
C GLY A 81 -10.79 -20.48 -23.75
N GLN A 82 -10.57 -19.22 -24.14
CA GLN A 82 -9.96 -18.22 -23.27
C GLN A 82 -10.83 -17.89 -22.04
N ARG A 83 -12.16 -17.82 -22.20
CA ARG A 83 -13.09 -17.64 -21.07
C ARG A 83 -13.09 -18.83 -20.11
N GLU A 84 -13.07 -20.05 -20.64
CA GLU A 84 -12.93 -21.28 -19.83
C GLU A 84 -11.57 -21.31 -19.10
N MET A 85 -10.50 -20.89 -19.77
CA MET A 85 -9.17 -20.75 -19.19
C MET A 85 -9.16 -19.78 -18.00
N ILE A 86 -9.86 -18.64 -18.07
CA ILE A 86 -9.99 -17.71 -16.93
C ILE A 86 -10.61 -18.42 -15.72
N GLY A 87 -11.65 -19.24 -15.92
CA GLY A 87 -12.26 -20.03 -14.84
C GLY A 87 -11.26 -20.98 -14.17
N LEU A 88 -10.39 -21.64 -14.95
CA LEU A 88 -9.32 -22.50 -14.42
C LEU A 88 -8.25 -21.70 -13.66
N LEU A 89 -7.89 -20.51 -14.15
CA LEU A 89 -6.94 -19.62 -13.48
C LEU A 89 -7.50 -19.15 -12.14
N ILE A 90 -8.78 -18.75 -12.08
CA ILE A 90 -9.46 -18.38 -10.82
C ILE A 90 -9.45 -19.56 -9.83
N ALA A 91 -9.77 -20.77 -10.29
CA ALA A 91 -9.74 -21.95 -9.42
C ALA A 91 -8.31 -22.26 -8.89
N ALA A 92 -7.27 -21.97 -9.67
CA ALA A 92 -5.88 -22.09 -9.21
C ALA A 92 -5.52 -20.98 -8.21
N SER A 93 -6.03 -19.76 -8.42
CA SER A 93 -5.88 -18.62 -7.50
C SER A 93 -6.55 -18.88 -6.15
N ASP A 94 -7.72 -19.53 -6.11
CA ASP A 94 -8.37 -19.92 -4.84
C ASP A 94 -7.47 -20.76 -3.94
N ILE A 95 -6.66 -21.64 -4.55
CA ILE A 95 -5.68 -22.44 -3.81
C ILE A 95 -4.58 -21.55 -3.22
N MET A 96 -4.14 -20.51 -3.95
CA MET A 96 -3.17 -19.55 -3.39
C MET A 96 -3.78 -18.75 -2.23
N ASP A 97 -5.07 -18.45 -2.29
CA ASP A 97 -5.80 -17.78 -1.21
C ASP A 97 -5.78 -18.61 0.08
N ASP A 98 -6.14 -19.88 -0.03
CA ASP A 98 -6.13 -20.83 1.09
C ASP A 98 -4.70 -21.04 1.64
N LEU A 99 -3.69 -21.10 0.77
CA LEU A 99 -2.29 -21.22 1.19
C LEU A 99 -1.81 -19.98 1.93
N PHE A 100 -2.21 -18.79 1.51
CA PHE A 100 -1.85 -17.57 2.22
C PHE A 100 -2.52 -17.50 3.60
N TRP A 101 -3.76 -17.97 3.76
CA TRP A 101 -4.37 -18.13 5.09
C TRP A 101 -3.49 -18.98 6.03
N GLN A 102 -2.96 -20.08 5.52
CA GLN A 102 -2.03 -20.92 6.28
C GLN A 102 -0.73 -20.18 6.64
N GLN A 103 -0.21 -19.31 5.76
CA GLN A 103 1.02 -18.55 5.99
C GLN A 103 0.84 -17.36 6.94
N ALA A 104 -0.24 -16.60 6.77
CA ALA A 104 -0.53 -15.38 7.53
C ALA A 104 -1.00 -15.68 8.95
N TYR A 105 -1.77 -16.76 9.12
CA TYR A 105 -2.39 -17.13 10.38
C TYR A 105 -2.22 -18.61 10.72
N GLY A 106 -2.73 -19.51 9.86
CA GLY A 106 -2.93 -20.91 10.18
C GLY A 106 -4.30 -21.40 9.71
N ASP A 107 -5.06 -22.05 10.58
CA ASP A 107 -6.38 -22.57 10.24
C ASP A 107 -7.43 -21.44 10.18
N ARG A 108 -7.85 -21.07 8.95
CA ARG A 108 -8.86 -20.04 8.70
C ARG A 108 -10.18 -20.37 9.40
N ASP A 109 -10.67 -21.59 9.24
CA ASP A 109 -12.03 -21.95 9.65
C ASP A 109 -12.09 -22.02 11.18
N GLU A 110 -11.03 -22.50 11.84
CA GLU A 110 -10.89 -22.44 13.31
C GLU A 110 -11.03 -21.00 13.83
N LEU A 111 -10.35 -20.04 13.22
CA LEU A 111 -10.44 -18.62 13.61
C LEU A 111 -11.84 -18.06 13.38
N LEU A 112 -12.37 -18.23 12.17
CA LEU A 112 -13.62 -17.58 11.78
C LEU A 112 -14.82 -18.16 12.55
N ASP A 113 -14.81 -19.47 12.84
CA ASP A 113 -15.84 -20.12 13.65
C ASP A 113 -15.76 -19.74 15.13
N ALA A 114 -14.57 -19.39 15.64
CA ALA A 114 -14.39 -18.90 17.00
C ALA A 114 -14.88 -17.45 17.22
N ILE A 115 -15.14 -16.69 16.14
CA ILE A 115 -15.62 -15.31 16.20
C ILE A 115 -17.14 -15.28 16.07
N ASP A 116 -17.85 -15.01 17.16
CA ASP A 116 -19.33 -14.98 17.18
C ASP A 116 -19.93 -13.79 16.41
N HIS A 117 -19.31 -12.61 16.52
CA HIS A 117 -19.83 -11.37 15.93
C HIS A 117 -19.58 -11.30 14.43
N ALA A 118 -20.63 -11.10 13.63
CA ALA A 118 -20.57 -11.18 12.16
C ALA A 118 -19.59 -10.17 11.56
N ASP A 119 -19.64 -8.90 11.99
CA ASP A 119 -18.75 -7.87 11.45
C ASP A 119 -17.28 -8.13 11.83
N THR A 120 -17.05 -8.66 13.03
CA THR A 120 -15.69 -9.02 13.47
C THR A 120 -15.15 -10.20 12.66
N ARG A 121 -16.02 -11.16 12.30
CA ARG A 121 -15.67 -12.30 11.45
C ARG A 121 -15.39 -11.86 10.02
N GLU A 122 -16.20 -10.95 9.47
CA GLU A 122 -15.95 -10.37 8.14
C GLU A 122 -14.67 -9.55 8.12
N PHE A 123 -14.43 -8.76 9.16
CA PHE A 123 -13.20 -7.99 9.28
C PHE A 123 -11.96 -8.88 9.39
N ALA A 124 -12.05 -10.00 10.13
CA ALA A 124 -11.00 -11.02 10.17
C ALA A 124 -10.78 -11.68 8.80
N ARG A 125 -11.85 -11.92 8.02
CA ARG A 125 -11.76 -12.45 6.66
C ARG A 125 -11.00 -11.49 5.73
N ILE A 126 -11.36 -10.21 5.72
CA ILE A 126 -10.72 -9.17 4.91
C ILE A 126 -9.22 -9.05 5.25
N ASN A 127 -8.86 -9.20 6.52
CA ASN A 127 -7.49 -9.04 7.00
C ASN A 127 -6.67 -10.34 7.00
N TYR A 128 -7.23 -11.48 6.59
CA TYR A 128 -6.53 -12.78 6.65
C TYR A 128 -6.00 -13.08 8.06
N GLY A 129 -6.81 -12.76 9.06
CA GLY A 129 -6.44 -12.92 10.47
C GLY A 129 -7.08 -11.86 11.39
N PRO A 130 -6.91 -12.02 12.72
CA PRO A 130 -7.50 -11.17 13.76
C PRO A 130 -6.73 -9.86 14.04
N TRP A 131 -6.06 -9.29 13.02
CA TRP A 131 -5.21 -8.10 13.13
C TRP A 131 -5.53 -7.08 12.03
N ASP A 132 -5.76 -5.81 12.41
CA ASP A 132 -6.08 -4.74 11.47
C ASP A 132 -4.83 -4.31 10.72
N ARG A 133 -4.71 -4.74 9.45
CA ARG A 133 -3.55 -4.44 8.60
C ARG A 133 -3.41 -2.95 8.30
N LEU A 134 -4.48 -2.16 8.38
CA LEU A 134 -4.50 -0.71 8.19
C LEU A 134 -4.37 0.07 9.51
N ASP A 135 -4.19 -0.60 10.64
CA ASP A 135 -3.86 -0.01 11.95
C ASP A 135 -2.64 -0.70 12.58
N GLY A 136 -1.64 -1.03 11.74
CA GLY A 136 -0.37 -1.58 12.21
C GLY A 136 -0.46 -2.97 12.83
N ASP A 137 -1.33 -3.83 12.30
CA ASP A 137 -1.65 -5.17 12.82
C ASP A 137 -2.20 -5.17 14.25
N ARG A 138 -2.93 -4.12 14.63
CA ARG A 138 -3.61 -4.09 15.93
C ARG A 138 -4.58 -5.25 16.05
N SER A 139 -4.45 -6.04 17.12
CA SER A 139 -5.39 -7.13 17.38
C SER A 139 -6.77 -6.60 17.77
N PHE A 140 -7.80 -7.25 17.25
CA PHE A 140 -9.21 -6.90 17.49
C PHE A 140 -10.07 -8.10 17.93
N VAL A 141 -9.45 -9.23 18.27
CA VAL A 141 -10.15 -10.42 18.78
C VAL A 141 -9.64 -10.74 20.18
N SER A 142 -10.55 -11.00 21.12
CA SER A 142 -10.19 -11.27 22.51
C SER A 142 -9.32 -12.52 22.64
N GLY A 143 -8.31 -12.46 23.51
CA GLY A 143 -7.34 -13.53 23.72
C GLY A 143 -6.27 -13.65 22.63
N VAL A 144 -6.37 -12.90 21.53
CA VAL A 144 -5.33 -12.83 20.51
C VAL A 144 -4.32 -11.75 20.88
N GLY A 145 -3.03 -12.10 20.82
CA GLY A 145 -1.92 -11.18 21.08
C GLY A 145 -1.50 -10.36 19.86
N GLU A 146 -0.33 -9.74 19.94
CA GLU A 146 0.30 -9.10 18.77
C GLU A 146 0.53 -10.13 17.65
N LYS A 147 0.44 -9.67 16.40
CA LYS A 147 0.75 -10.51 15.24
C LYS A 147 2.20 -11.00 15.34
N PRO A 148 2.46 -12.32 15.26
CA PRO A 148 3.83 -12.82 15.24
C PRO A 148 4.60 -12.23 14.05
N LYS A 149 5.79 -11.67 14.30
CA LYS A 149 6.59 -11.05 13.24
C LYS A 149 6.95 -12.03 12.12
N GLY A 150 7.13 -13.31 12.45
CA GLY A 150 7.41 -14.35 11.47
C GLY A 150 6.16 -14.99 10.86
N ALA A 151 4.97 -14.43 11.11
CA ALA A 151 3.67 -15.03 10.80
C ALA A 151 3.65 -16.54 11.16
N ASN A 152 3.21 -17.40 10.25
CA ASN A 152 3.28 -18.86 10.39
C ASN A 152 4.46 -19.50 9.59
N PHE A 153 5.46 -18.71 9.19
CA PHE A 153 6.62 -19.25 8.46
C PHE A 153 7.63 -19.95 9.38
N TYR A 154 7.62 -19.62 10.67
CA TYR A 154 8.56 -20.11 11.68
C TYR A 154 7.82 -20.67 12.90
N PRO A 155 8.45 -21.52 13.73
CA PRO A 155 7.86 -21.91 15.00
C PRO A 155 7.64 -20.67 15.90
N PRO A 156 6.49 -20.57 16.59
CA PRO A 156 6.13 -19.36 17.36
C PRO A 156 7.05 -19.07 18.54
N ASP A 157 7.75 -20.09 19.04
CA ASP A 157 8.74 -20.02 20.12
C ASP A 157 10.19 -19.88 19.62
N MET A 158 10.41 -19.85 18.30
CA MET A 158 11.75 -19.76 17.72
C MET A 158 12.37 -18.39 18.01
N THR A 159 13.57 -18.40 18.56
CA THR A 159 14.33 -17.15 18.76
C THR A 159 15.21 -16.83 17.56
N ARG A 160 15.55 -15.55 17.37
CA ARG A 160 16.52 -15.14 16.34
C ARG A 160 17.88 -15.80 16.52
N ALA A 161 18.35 -15.94 17.76
CA ALA A 161 19.62 -16.62 18.06
C ALA A 161 19.58 -18.11 17.71
N GLU A 162 18.44 -18.78 17.95
CA GLU A 162 18.23 -20.17 17.52
C GLU A 162 18.29 -20.30 16.00
N PHE A 163 17.60 -19.41 15.27
CA PHE A 163 17.66 -19.37 13.81
C PHE A 163 19.08 -19.14 13.29
N GLU A 164 19.80 -18.16 13.84
CA GLU A 164 21.16 -17.81 13.43
C GLU A 164 22.14 -18.97 13.68
N ALA A 165 22.01 -19.67 14.80
CA ALA A 165 22.87 -20.80 15.18
C ALA A 165 22.56 -22.11 14.42
N ALA A 166 21.35 -22.26 13.87
CA ALA A 166 20.96 -23.49 13.17
C ALA A 166 21.71 -23.63 11.84
N ASP A 167 22.50 -24.69 11.66
CA ASP A 167 23.18 -25.00 10.40
C ASP A 167 22.26 -25.86 9.51
N LEU A 168 21.26 -25.20 8.92
CA LEU A 168 20.23 -25.84 8.09
C LEU A 168 20.25 -25.22 6.70
N GLU A 169 20.54 -26.05 5.69
CA GLU A 169 20.46 -25.65 4.29
C GLU A 169 19.04 -25.20 3.94
N GLY A 170 18.92 -24.08 3.22
CA GLY A 170 17.63 -23.54 2.80
C GLY A 170 16.84 -22.82 3.90
N LYS A 171 17.32 -22.70 5.15
CA LYS A 171 16.57 -22.00 6.22
C LYS A 171 16.19 -20.55 5.90
N SER A 172 16.97 -19.88 5.04
CA SER A 172 16.71 -18.51 4.57
C SER A 172 16.15 -18.46 3.14
N SER A 173 15.78 -19.60 2.55
CA SER A 173 15.15 -19.64 1.23
C SER A 173 13.77 -18.99 1.26
N LEU A 174 13.44 -18.27 0.19
CA LEU A 174 12.11 -17.70 -0.10
C LEU A 174 11.00 -18.75 -0.04
N TYR A 175 11.32 -19.99 -0.43
CA TYR A 175 10.35 -21.05 -0.68
C TYR A 175 10.45 -22.17 0.36
N SER A 176 10.60 -21.79 1.63
CA SER A 176 10.67 -22.76 2.73
C SER A 176 10.09 -22.23 4.03
N ILE A 177 9.48 -23.11 4.81
CA ILE A 177 9.07 -22.85 6.20
C ILE A 177 9.99 -23.58 7.17
N LEU A 178 10.08 -23.07 8.40
CA LEU A 178 10.72 -23.78 9.50
C LEU A 178 9.65 -24.38 10.41
N ARG A 179 9.89 -25.61 10.83
CA ARG A 179 9.06 -26.31 11.81
C ARG A 179 9.96 -26.97 12.85
N ARG A 180 9.38 -27.36 13.97
CA ARG A 180 10.05 -28.27 14.92
C ARG A 180 9.83 -29.72 14.47
N ASP A 181 10.83 -30.56 14.64
CA ASP A 181 10.70 -32.00 14.52
C ASP A 181 10.21 -32.63 15.85
N ALA A 182 10.14 -33.95 15.90
CA ALA A 182 9.69 -34.68 17.09
C ALA A 182 10.60 -34.51 18.31
N ASP A 183 11.88 -34.19 18.10
CA ASP A 183 12.87 -33.94 19.15
C ASP A 183 12.94 -32.45 19.54
N GLY A 184 12.11 -31.61 18.91
CA GLY A 184 12.03 -30.17 19.14
C GLY A 184 13.07 -29.34 18.36
N ALA A 185 13.90 -29.98 17.53
CA ALA A 185 14.91 -29.31 16.73
C ALA A 185 14.29 -28.65 15.50
N LEU A 186 14.91 -27.56 15.02
CA LEU A 186 14.48 -26.90 13.80
C LEU A 186 14.74 -27.79 12.59
N ARG A 187 13.76 -27.86 11.69
CA ARG A 187 13.88 -28.46 10.37
C ARG A 187 13.33 -27.52 9.31
N VAL A 188 13.91 -27.60 8.11
CA VAL A 188 13.45 -26.89 6.93
C VAL A 188 12.46 -27.78 6.18
N LEU A 189 11.34 -27.20 5.78
CA LEU A 189 10.40 -27.78 4.83
C LEU A 189 10.30 -26.85 3.64
N ARG A 190 10.53 -27.38 2.44
CA ARG A 190 10.31 -26.62 1.21
C ARG A 190 8.82 -26.42 0.96
N TYR A 191 8.43 -25.39 0.22
CA TYR A 191 7.01 -25.14 -0.07
C TYR A 191 6.37 -26.30 -0.83
N SER A 192 7.04 -26.82 -1.86
CA SER A 192 6.63 -28.02 -2.60
C SER A 192 6.42 -29.28 -1.74
N GLU A 193 7.04 -29.33 -0.54
CA GLU A 193 6.83 -30.40 0.44
C GLU A 193 5.76 -30.06 1.47
N ALA A 194 5.76 -28.82 1.98
CA ALA A 194 4.85 -28.35 3.01
C ALA A 194 3.40 -28.24 2.52
N TYR A 195 3.23 -27.93 1.23
CA TYR A 195 1.94 -27.62 0.60
C TYR A 195 1.73 -28.51 -0.64
N ALA A 196 2.24 -29.75 -0.59
CA ALA A 196 2.34 -30.62 -1.76
C ALA A 196 0.99 -30.91 -2.44
N ASP A 197 -0.07 -31.12 -1.65
CA ASP A 197 -1.40 -31.48 -2.16
C ASP A 197 -2.11 -30.27 -2.82
N GLU A 198 -2.01 -29.10 -2.20
CA GLU A 198 -2.48 -27.82 -2.73
C GLU A 198 -1.74 -27.46 -4.03
N LEU A 199 -0.40 -27.45 -3.99
CA LEU A 199 0.44 -27.08 -5.13
C LEU A 199 0.30 -28.10 -6.28
N GLY A 200 0.10 -29.38 -5.97
CA GLY A 200 -0.25 -30.41 -6.95
C GLY A 200 -1.53 -30.10 -7.73
N ARG A 201 -2.59 -29.69 -7.02
CA ARG A 201 -3.87 -29.30 -7.63
C ARG A 201 -3.74 -28.01 -8.45
N ALA A 202 -3.08 -26.99 -7.92
CA ALA A 202 -2.84 -25.73 -8.63
C ALA A 202 -2.03 -25.96 -9.92
N ALA A 203 -0.96 -26.77 -9.86
CA ALA A 203 -0.16 -27.12 -11.02
C ALA A 203 -0.97 -27.84 -12.11
N GLU A 204 -1.90 -28.71 -11.73
CA GLU A 204 -2.77 -29.38 -12.69
C GLU A 204 -3.77 -28.42 -13.36
N LEU A 205 -4.36 -27.50 -12.61
CA LEU A 205 -5.23 -26.45 -13.16
C LEU A 205 -4.48 -25.55 -14.15
N LEU A 206 -3.24 -25.16 -13.82
CA LEU A 206 -2.38 -24.38 -14.72
C LEU A 206 -2.03 -25.16 -16.01
N ARG A 207 -1.82 -26.48 -15.93
CA ARG A 207 -1.62 -27.32 -17.13
C ARG A 207 -2.87 -27.41 -17.98
N GLN A 208 -4.05 -27.52 -17.38
CA GLN A 208 -5.32 -27.51 -18.12
C GLN A 208 -5.54 -26.15 -18.80
N ALA A 209 -5.32 -25.05 -18.07
CA ALA A 209 -5.36 -23.70 -18.63
C ALA A 209 -4.40 -23.55 -19.82
N SER A 210 -3.18 -24.11 -19.73
CA SER A 210 -2.21 -24.06 -20.82
C SER A 210 -2.66 -24.77 -22.11
N GLN A 211 -3.60 -25.72 -22.05
CA GLN A 211 -4.15 -26.40 -23.22
C GLN A 211 -5.21 -25.55 -23.94
N LEU A 212 -5.77 -24.55 -23.26
CA LEU A 212 -6.76 -23.62 -23.79
C LEU A 212 -6.15 -22.30 -24.25
N ALA A 213 -4.87 -22.07 -23.93
CA ALA A 213 -4.14 -20.89 -24.37
C ALA A 213 -3.90 -20.93 -25.89
N GLU A 214 -4.28 -19.86 -26.57
CA GLU A 214 -4.07 -19.69 -28.02
C GLU A 214 -2.67 -19.13 -28.34
N ASP A 215 -2.02 -18.48 -27.35
CA ASP A 215 -0.65 -17.97 -27.42
C ASP A 215 0.32 -19.01 -26.84
N GLU A 216 1.26 -19.48 -27.67
CA GLU A 216 2.21 -20.54 -27.31
C GLU A 216 3.18 -20.14 -26.20
N ASP A 217 3.57 -18.86 -26.11
CA ASP A 217 4.46 -18.36 -25.07
C ASP A 217 3.73 -18.33 -23.74
N PHE A 218 2.46 -17.92 -23.72
CA PHE A 218 1.63 -18.02 -22.51
C PHE A 218 1.39 -19.47 -22.09
N ALA A 219 1.07 -20.36 -23.04
CA ALA A 219 0.94 -21.79 -22.77
C ALA A 219 2.25 -22.38 -22.21
N GLY A 220 3.39 -21.93 -22.72
CA GLY A 220 4.72 -22.26 -22.21
C GLY A 220 4.92 -21.82 -20.77
N TYR A 221 4.65 -20.54 -20.48
CA TYR A 221 4.72 -19.97 -19.13
C TYR A 221 3.86 -20.74 -18.13
N LEU A 222 2.60 -21.01 -18.43
CA LEU A 222 1.69 -21.74 -17.53
C LEU A 222 2.22 -23.14 -17.17
N ARG A 223 2.80 -23.85 -18.15
CA ARG A 223 3.44 -25.17 -17.92
C ARG A 223 4.69 -25.05 -17.06
N MET A 224 5.51 -24.02 -17.27
CA MET A 224 6.72 -23.78 -16.49
C MET A 224 6.37 -23.36 -15.05
N ARG A 225 5.38 -22.50 -14.86
CA ARG A 225 4.91 -22.11 -13.52
C ARG A 225 4.29 -23.29 -12.78
N ALA A 226 3.52 -24.14 -13.46
CA ALA A 226 3.02 -25.39 -12.89
C ALA A 226 4.16 -26.32 -12.43
N ALA A 227 5.27 -26.38 -13.17
CA ALA A 227 6.44 -27.14 -12.76
C ALA A 227 7.14 -26.50 -11.55
N ALA A 228 7.29 -25.18 -11.54
CA ALA A 228 7.91 -24.41 -10.46
C ALA A 228 7.19 -24.58 -9.11
N LEU A 229 5.84 -24.62 -9.11
CA LEU A 229 5.05 -24.90 -7.90
C LEU A 229 5.42 -26.25 -7.25
N LEU A 230 5.92 -27.22 -8.03
CA LEU A 230 6.29 -28.55 -7.55
C LEU A 230 7.79 -28.72 -7.30
N SER A 231 8.61 -27.79 -7.79
CA SER A 231 10.08 -27.87 -7.73
C SER A 231 10.74 -26.74 -6.95
N ASP A 232 9.97 -25.76 -6.46
CA ASP A 232 10.35 -24.44 -5.93
C ASP A 232 11.44 -23.69 -6.74
N ASP A 233 11.57 -24.00 -8.02
CA ASP A 233 12.49 -23.33 -8.94
C ASP A 233 11.69 -22.42 -9.89
N TYR A 234 11.44 -21.18 -9.44
CA TYR A 234 10.56 -20.24 -10.12
C TYR A 234 11.26 -19.42 -11.21
N GLN A 235 12.58 -19.24 -11.11
CA GLN A 235 13.35 -18.36 -11.99
C GLN A 235 13.16 -18.66 -13.49
N PRO A 236 13.15 -19.94 -13.96
CA PRO A 236 12.88 -20.23 -15.36
C PRO A 236 11.49 -19.76 -15.82
N SER A 237 10.47 -19.92 -14.96
CA SER A 237 9.11 -19.48 -15.27
C SER A 237 8.98 -17.96 -15.24
N ASP A 238 9.74 -17.28 -14.38
CA ASP A 238 9.76 -15.82 -14.32
C ASP A 238 10.41 -15.22 -15.58
N LEU A 239 11.50 -15.82 -16.06
CA LEU A 239 12.10 -15.45 -17.35
C LEU A 239 11.11 -15.62 -18.51
N ALA A 240 10.33 -16.71 -18.52
CA ALA A 240 9.30 -16.93 -19.54
C ALA A 240 8.13 -15.92 -19.42
N TRP A 241 7.71 -15.60 -18.20
CA TRP A 241 6.69 -14.58 -17.94
C TRP A 241 7.14 -13.18 -18.39
N MET A 242 8.43 -12.88 -18.24
CA MET A 242 9.04 -11.66 -18.75
C MET A 242 9.00 -11.58 -20.28
N ASP A 243 9.14 -12.71 -20.97
CA ASP A 243 9.14 -12.77 -22.44
C ASP A 243 7.74 -12.71 -23.06
N MET A 244 6.70 -13.07 -22.31
CA MET A 244 5.31 -12.97 -22.76
C MET A 244 4.82 -11.50 -22.80
N LYS A 245 4.56 -10.97 -24.00
CA LYS A 245 4.10 -9.57 -24.18
C LYS A 245 2.73 -9.42 -24.86
N SER A 246 2.31 -10.41 -25.65
CA SER A 246 1.20 -10.29 -26.61
C SER A 246 -0.14 -10.81 -26.12
N ASN A 247 -0.14 -11.82 -25.24
CA ASN A 247 -1.38 -12.49 -24.86
C ASN A 247 -2.34 -11.53 -24.12
N PRO A 248 -3.64 -11.53 -24.45
CA PRO A 248 -4.62 -10.65 -23.81
C PRO A 248 -4.95 -11.05 -22.36
N ILE A 249 -4.62 -12.28 -21.96
CA ILE A 249 -4.79 -12.76 -20.58
C ILE A 249 -3.41 -12.84 -19.92
N ASP A 250 -3.32 -12.45 -18.66
CA ASP A 250 -2.11 -12.62 -17.87
C ASP A 250 -2.48 -13.21 -16.51
N VAL A 251 -1.50 -13.86 -15.88
CA VAL A 251 -1.64 -14.36 -14.52
C VAL A 251 -0.31 -14.24 -13.79
N VAL A 252 -0.35 -13.57 -12.65
CA VAL A 252 0.70 -13.65 -11.63
C VAL A 252 0.19 -14.64 -10.60
N ILE A 253 0.93 -15.72 -10.33
CA ILE A 253 0.47 -16.80 -9.43
C ILE A 253 1.64 -17.56 -8.80
N GLY A 254 1.70 -17.60 -7.47
CA GLY A 254 2.73 -18.33 -6.73
C GLY A 254 3.22 -17.56 -5.50
N PRO A 255 4.35 -17.97 -4.90
CA PRO A 255 4.97 -17.25 -3.80
C PRO A 255 5.81 -16.07 -4.31
N ILE A 256 5.40 -14.82 -4.02
CA ILE A 256 5.97 -13.62 -4.66
C ILE A 256 6.60 -12.64 -3.66
N GLU A 257 5.79 -12.01 -2.80
CA GLU A 257 6.22 -10.93 -1.92
C GLU A 257 6.67 -11.43 -0.55
N THR A 258 7.58 -10.74 0.13
CA THR A 258 8.11 -11.16 1.45
C THR A 258 7.61 -10.32 2.62
N TYR A 259 6.62 -9.43 2.41
CA TYR A 259 6.16 -8.46 3.40
C TYR A 259 5.50 -9.09 4.63
N GLU A 260 4.91 -10.27 4.48
CA GLU A 260 4.27 -10.99 5.57
C GLU A 260 5.30 -11.53 6.59
N ASP A 261 6.54 -11.79 6.16
CA ASP A 261 7.67 -12.09 7.05
C ASP A 261 8.32 -10.80 7.57
N LYS A 262 7.75 -10.25 8.64
CA LYS A 262 8.30 -9.09 9.37
C LYS A 262 9.44 -9.46 10.32
N LEU A 263 9.86 -10.73 10.39
CA LEU A 263 10.96 -11.16 11.25
C LEU A 263 12.29 -11.08 10.51
N PHE A 264 12.34 -11.60 9.28
CA PHE A 264 13.55 -11.61 8.46
C PHE A 264 13.34 -11.07 7.03
N GLY A 265 12.10 -10.94 6.55
CA GLY A 265 11.80 -10.57 5.16
C GLY A 265 12.29 -11.60 4.15
N ALA A 266 12.46 -12.86 4.57
CA ALA A 266 13.12 -13.91 3.81
C ALA A 266 12.14 -14.92 3.18
N LYS A 267 10.85 -14.88 3.54
CA LYS A 267 9.85 -15.89 3.14
C LYS A 267 8.82 -15.28 2.23
N ALA A 268 8.61 -15.89 1.07
CA ALA A 268 7.63 -15.40 0.10
C ALA A 268 6.22 -15.90 0.44
N ALA A 269 5.24 -15.01 0.35
CA ALA A 269 3.82 -15.28 0.55
C ALA A 269 3.15 -15.66 -0.77
N PHE A 270 2.21 -16.61 -0.73
CA PHE A 270 1.41 -16.97 -1.90
C PHE A 270 0.42 -15.86 -2.25
N GLU A 271 0.35 -15.52 -3.52
CA GLU A 271 -0.63 -14.59 -4.06
C GLU A 271 -0.97 -14.94 -5.51
N SER A 272 -2.07 -14.36 -5.99
CA SER A 272 -2.42 -14.43 -7.40
C SER A 272 -3.25 -13.23 -7.87
N TYR A 273 -2.98 -12.84 -9.11
CA TYR A 273 -3.78 -11.91 -9.89
C TYR A 273 -4.15 -12.58 -11.22
N VAL A 274 -5.44 -12.64 -11.55
CA VAL A 274 -5.91 -12.98 -12.90
C VAL A 274 -6.25 -11.68 -13.62
N LEU A 275 -5.69 -11.49 -14.81
CA LEU A 275 -5.59 -10.19 -15.45
C LEU A 275 -6.02 -10.24 -16.92
N ILE A 276 -6.67 -9.18 -17.37
CA ILE A 276 -7.01 -8.93 -18.77
C ILE A 276 -6.27 -7.69 -19.22
N LYS A 277 -5.41 -7.82 -20.23
CA LYS A 277 -4.57 -6.73 -20.73
C LYS A 277 -5.40 -5.71 -21.48
N ASP A 278 -5.26 -4.44 -21.10
CA ASP A 278 -5.80 -3.32 -21.85
C ASP A 278 -4.79 -2.92 -22.95
N LEU A 279 -5.02 -3.43 -24.16
CA LEU A 279 -4.12 -3.23 -25.29
C LEU A 279 -4.06 -1.77 -25.75
N GLU A 280 -5.15 -1.01 -25.63
CA GLU A 280 -5.19 0.39 -26.05
C GLU A 280 -4.33 1.26 -25.14
N TRP A 281 -4.55 1.15 -23.82
CA TRP A 281 -3.73 1.87 -22.85
C TRP A 281 -2.28 1.42 -22.90
N SER A 282 -2.02 0.12 -23.03
CA SER A 282 -0.65 -0.40 -23.15
C SER A 282 0.07 0.18 -24.37
N ALA A 283 -0.61 0.33 -25.52
CA ALA A 283 -0.03 0.98 -26.70
C ALA A 283 0.26 2.47 -26.49
N ARG A 284 -0.60 3.20 -25.77
CA ARG A 284 -0.35 4.60 -25.38
C ARG A 284 0.89 4.71 -24.49
N LEU A 285 1.07 3.79 -23.56
CA LEU A 285 2.20 3.77 -22.64
C LEU A 285 3.52 3.48 -23.35
N ALA A 286 3.53 2.53 -24.28
CA ALA A 286 4.69 2.23 -25.12
C ALA A 286 5.11 3.43 -25.98
N ARG A 287 4.20 4.35 -26.34
CA ARG A 287 4.55 5.59 -27.02
C ARG A 287 5.28 6.58 -26.10
N TYR A 288 4.95 6.62 -24.81
CA TYR A 288 5.56 7.58 -23.89
C TYR A 288 7.01 7.26 -23.53
N THR A 289 7.44 6.01 -23.66
CA THR A 289 8.84 5.63 -23.44
C THR A 289 9.80 6.28 -24.44
N ASP A 290 9.34 6.56 -25.66
CA ASP A 290 10.12 7.26 -26.70
C ASP A 290 10.48 8.71 -26.31
N PHE A 291 9.72 9.31 -25.38
CA PHE A 291 9.96 10.68 -24.91
C PHE A 291 10.93 10.76 -23.74
N LEU A 292 11.29 9.63 -23.11
CA LEU A 292 12.10 9.63 -21.88
C LEU A 292 13.44 10.33 -22.03
N PRO A 293 14.22 10.14 -23.11
CA PRO A 293 15.48 10.88 -23.28
C PRO A 293 15.27 12.39 -23.30
N ALA A 294 14.26 12.88 -24.04
CA ALA A 294 13.96 14.31 -24.11
C ALA A 294 13.45 14.86 -22.77
N LEU A 295 12.65 14.07 -22.03
CA LEU A 295 12.15 14.44 -20.70
C LEU A 295 13.28 14.50 -19.66
N GLN A 296 14.26 13.60 -19.73
CA GLN A 296 15.46 13.63 -18.89
C GLN A 296 16.33 14.86 -19.16
N GLU A 297 16.61 15.16 -20.42
CA GLU A 297 17.36 16.38 -20.81
C GLU A 297 16.61 17.66 -20.39
N GLY A 298 15.28 17.61 -20.42
CA GLY A 298 14.40 18.71 -20.07
C GLY A 298 14.22 18.96 -18.57
N LEU A 299 14.72 18.10 -17.67
CA LEU A 299 14.46 18.19 -16.23
C LEU A 299 14.75 19.60 -15.70
N PRO A 300 13.94 20.15 -14.77
CA PRO A 300 14.03 21.56 -14.35
C PRO A 300 15.17 21.86 -13.35
N VAL A 301 16.32 21.24 -13.53
CA VAL A 301 17.53 21.30 -12.68
C VAL A 301 18.77 21.70 -13.50
N ALA A 302 19.89 21.99 -12.87
CA ALA A 302 21.15 22.30 -13.57
C ALA A 302 21.66 21.09 -14.38
N ALA A 303 22.49 21.34 -15.40
CA ALA A 303 22.82 20.35 -16.43
C ALA A 303 23.57 19.12 -15.87
N GLU A 304 24.39 19.31 -14.85
CA GLU A 304 25.13 18.24 -14.17
C GLU A 304 24.23 17.18 -13.53
N TYR A 305 23.01 17.56 -13.14
CA TYR A 305 22.01 16.66 -12.54
C TYR A 305 21.19 15.87 -13.58
N LYS A 306 21.51 15.98 -14.87
CA LYS A 306 20.73 15.39 -15.98
C LYS A 306 21.47 14.31 -16.75
N ALA A 307 22.68 13.96 -16.33
CA ALA A 307 23.58 13.10 -17.09
C ALA A 307 23.12 11.63 -17.22
N GLU A 308 22.16 11.20 -16.39
CA GLU A 308 21.58 9.85 -16.47
C GLU A 308 20.92 9.62 -17.83
N VAL A 309 21.02 8.39 -18.34
CA VAL A 309 20.28 7.95 -19.53
C VAL A 309 19.15 7.03 -19.05
N PRO A 310 17.88 7.42 -19.24
CA PRO A 310 16.76 6.58 -18.83
C PRO A 310 16.80 5.23 -19.56
N GLY A 311 16.49 4.16 -18.84
CA GLY A 311 16.25 2.87 -19.47
C GLY A 311 14.97 2.91 -20.30
N THR A 312 15.01 2.34 -21.50
CA THR A 312 13.83 2.24 -22.39
C THR A 312 13.03 0.95 -22.18
N ASP A 313 13.57 -0.01 -21.42
CA ASP A 313 13.07 -1.39 -21.36
C ASP A 313 12.10 -1.63 -20.17
N SER A 314 11.29 -0.63 -19.82
CA SER A 314 10.25 -0.81 -18.81
C SER A 314 8.96 -1.30 -19.49
N ASP A 315 8.61 -2.58 -19.30
CA ASP A 315 7.36 -3.15 -19.83
C ASP A 315 6.17 -2.70 -18.98
N LEU A 316 5.66 -1.51 -19.28
CA LEU A 316 4.55 -0.86 -18.58
C LEU A 316 3.24 -1.11 -19.32
N ASN A 317 2.32 -1.81 -18.68
CA ASN A 317 1.03 -2.18 -19.27
C ASN A 317 -0.11 -1.93 -18.30
N ALA A 318 -1.29 -1.68 -18.88
CA ALA A 318 -2.53 -1.53 -18.14
C ALA A 318 -3.33 -2.83 -18.20
N TYR A 319 -4.02 -3.16 -17.11
CA TYR A 319 -4.81 -4.38 -16.96
C TYR A 319 -6.11 -4.09 -16.24
N ASP A 320 -7.17 -4.78 -16.64
CA ASP A 320 -8.31 -5.03 -15.77
C ASP A 320 -8.03 -6.32 -14.99
N VAL A 321 -7.95 -6.23 -13.67
CA VAL A 321 -7.83 -7.40 -12.80
C VAL A 321 -9.21 -7.98 -12.55
N VAL A 322 -9.33 -9.29 -12.68
CA VAL A 322 -10.62 -9.99 -12.56
C VAL A 322 -10.67 -10.92 -11.35
N TYR A 323 -9.53 -11.16 -10.69
CA TYR A 323 -9.45 -11.92 -9.45
C TYR A 323 -8.18 -11.59 -8.66
N TYR A 324 -8.32 -11.37 -7.35
CA TYR A 324 -7.26 -11.26 -6.35
C TYR A 324 -7.32 -12.47 -5.41
N ALA A 325 -6.17 -13.04 -5.06
CA ALA A 325 -6.09 -14.11 -4.07
C ALA A 325 -4.76 -14.04 -3.28
N GLY A 326 -4.81 -14.39 -2.01
CA GLY A 326 -3.65 -14.43 -1.12
C GLY A 326 -3.18 -13.06 -0.65
N ASP A 327 -1.86 -12.86 -0.56
CA ASP A 327 -1.26 -11.66 0.06
C ASP A 327 -1.81 -10.35 -0.53
N CYS A 328 -1.96 -10.29 -1.85
CA CYS A 328 -2.50 -9.13 -2.55
C CYS A 328 -3.96 -8.78 -2.26
N ASN A 329 -4.72 -9.72 -1.70
CA ASN A 329 -6.12 -9.51 -1.32
C ASN A 329 -6.26 -9.13 0.17
N ALA A 330 -5.18 -9.15 0.95
CA ALA A 330 -5.24 -8.95 2.39
C ALA A 330 -5.29 -7.47 2.79
N GLY A 331 -6.41 -7.04 3.37
CA GLY A 331 -6.63 -5.65 3.75
C GLY A 331 -6.75 -4.74 2.52
N SER A 332 -5.80 -3.81 2.35
CA SER A 332 -5.77 -2.86 1.22
C SER A 332 -5.54 -3.57 -0.11
N LYS A 333 -6.23 -3.12 -1.16
CA LYS A 333 -6.07 -3.68 -2.50
C LYS A 333 -4.93 -3.02 -3.27
N THR A 334 -4.02 -3.83 -3.79
CA THR A 334 -2.96 -3.40 -4.71
C THR A 334 -3.57 -2.75 -5.95
N ILE A 335 -2.93 -1.71 -6.49
CA ILE A 335 -3.35 -1.04 -7.74
C ILE A 335 -2.28 -1.04 -8.82
N ALA A 336 -1.05 -1.39 -8.45
CA ALA A 336 0.11 -1.43 -9.33
C ALA A 336 1.07 -2.51 -8.81
N ILE A 337 1.69 -3.24 -9.72
CA ILE A 337 2.62 -4.33 -9.41
C ILE A 337 3.89 -4.13 -10.25
N ASN A 338 5.07 -4.39 -9.67
CA ASN A 338 6.35 -4.35 -10.37
C ASN A 338 7.14 -5.63 -10.10
N LEU A 339 7.19 -6.53 -11.08
CA LEU A 339 7.73 -7.89 -10.91
C LEU A 339 8.66 -8.30 -12.06
N PRO A 340 9.47 -9.36 -11.88
CA PRO A 340 9.66 -10.15 -10.64
C PRO A 340 10.60 -9.48 -9.63
N ASN A 341 10.57 -9.95 -8.39
CA ASN A 341 11.48 -9.52 -7.32
C ASN A 341 12.92 -10.06 -7.47
N ASP A 342 13.13 -11.12 -8.26
CA ASP A 342 14.44 -11.74 -8.48
C ASP A 342 15.39 -10.80 -9.26
N GLU A 343 16.44 -10.31 -8.57
CA GLU A 343 17.44 -9.40 -9.14
C GLU A 343 18.18 -9.96 -10.37
N GLN A 344 18.36 -11.28 -10.46
CA GLN A 344 19.01 -11.89 -11.62
C GLN A 344 18.09 -11.90 -12.85
N VAL A 345 16.78 -12.08 -12.64
CA VAL A 345 15.80 -11.94 -13.72
C VAL A 345 15.71 -10.47 -14.14
N GLN A 346 15.67 -9.55 -13.17
CA GLN A 346 15.66 -8.12 -13.46
C GLN A 346 16.89 -7.68 -14.27
N ALA A 347 18.08 -8.16 -13.91
CA ALA A 347 19.31 -7.84 -14.63
C ALA A 347 19.31 -8.38 -16.08
N GLN A 348 18.59 -9.48 -16.34
CA GLN A 348 18.55 -10.12 -17.66
C GLN A 348 17.42 -9.61 -18.56
N LYS A 349 16.26 -9.29 -17.99
CA LYS A 349 15.01 -9.02 -18.72
C LYS A 349 14.28 -7.75 -18.29
N GLY A 350 14.77 -7.05 -17.28
CA GLY A 350 14.08 -5.91 -16.69
C GLY A 350 12.90 -6.33 -15.80
N THR A 351 11.92 -5.45 -15.67
CA THR A 351 10.71 -5.66 -14.87
C THR A 351 9.46 -5.36 -15.71
N ARG A 352 8.34 -5.97 -15.32
CA ARG A 352 7.00 -5.63 -15.84
C ARG A 352 6.27 -4.85 -14.78
N ARG A 353 5.69 -3.73 -15.21
CA ARG A 353 4.88 -2.84 -14.37
C ARG A 353 3.43 -2.95 -14.83
N LEU A 354 2.60 -3.54 -13.98
CA LEU A 354 1.21 -3.88 -14.28
C LEU A 354 0.31 -2.94 -13.48
N GLN A 355 -0.54 -2.20 -14.18
CA GLN A 355 -1.36 -1.14 -13.60
C GLN A 355 -2.83 -1.54 -13.67
N LEU A 356 -3.45 -1.71 -12.51
CA LEU A 356 -4.74 -2.38 -12.35
C LEU A 356 -5.87 -1.36 -12.51
N LYS A 357 -6.21 -1.04 -13.75
CA LYS A 357 -7.10 0.05 -14.18
C LYS A 357 -8.45 0.01 -13.46
N ASN A 358 -9.16 -1.12 -13.47
CA ASN A 358 -10.47 -1.24 -12.80
C ASN A 358 -10.37 -1.19 -11.26
N ALA A 359 -9.28 -1.66 -10.65
CA ALA A 359 -9.05 -1.49 -9.20
C ALA A 359 -8.75 -0.03 -8.84
N MET A 360 -7.97 0.68 -9.68
CA MET A 360 -7.79 2.12 -9.57
C MET A 360 -9.10 2.87 -9.75
N ARG A 361 -9.97 2.42 -10.67
CA ARG A 361 -11.29 2.99 -10.91
C ARG A 361 -12.17 2.87 -9.67
N ALA A 362 -12.18 1.71 -9.04
CA ALA A 362 -12.88 1.50 -7.77
C ALA A 362 -12.43 2.51 -6.70
N LYS A 363 -11.12 2.67 -6.48
CA LYS A 363 -10.61 3.66 -5.52
C LYS A 363 -10.89 5.11 -5.95
N PHE A 364 -10.90 5.38 -7.25
CA PHE A 364 -11.23 6.71 -7.76
C PHE A 364 -12.69 7.06 -7.45
N ASP A 365 -13.63 6.20 -7.86
CA ASP A 365 -15.07 6.42 -7.73
C ASP A 365 -15.50 6.44 -6.25
N GLU A 366 -15.01 5.51 -5.43
CA GLU A 366 -15.47 5.34 -4.04
C GLU A 366 -14.71 6.17 -3.00
N ILE A 367 -13.51 6.67 -3.33
CA ILE A 367 -12.66 7.35 -2.35
C ILE A 367 -12.27 8.74 -2.85
N LEU A 368 -11.68 8.84 -4.05
CA LEU A 368 -11.17 10.12 -4.52
C LEU A 368 -12.28 11.12 -4.84
N VAL A 369 -13.35 10.67 -5.51
CA VAL A 369 -14.49 11.53 -5.83
C VAL A 369 -15.17 12.05 -4.55
N PRO A 370 -15.53 11.22 -3.55
CA PRO A 370 -16.06 11.73 -2.27
C PRO A 370 -15.12 12.69 -1.54
N ILE A 371 -13.81 12.42 -1.53
CA ILE A 371 -12.82 13.36 -0.97
C ILE A 371 -12.91 14.72 -1.67
N SER A 372 -13.05 14.71 -3.00
CA SER A 372 -13.16 15.94 -3.78
C SER A 372 -14.43 16.74 -3.48
N GLU A 373 -15.54 16.07 -3.15
CA GLU A 373 -16.80 16.72 -2.77
C GLU A 373 -16.71 17.42 -1.42
N VAL A 374 -15.86 16.93 -0.51
CA VAL A 374 -15.66 17.54 0.81
C VAL A 374 -14.60 18.65 0.77
N LEU A 375 -13.53 18.49 -0.02
CA LEU A 375 -12.35 19.34 0.08
C LEU A 375 -12.08 20.21 -1.15
N ILE A 376 -12.56 19.88 -2.35
CA ILE A 376 -12.24 20.65 -3.56
C ILE A 376 -13.36 21.66 -3.87
N ALA A 377 -12.97 22.86 -4.32
CA ALA A 377 -13.89 23.91 -4.74
C ALA A 377 -14.82 23.43 -5.87
N GLU A 378 -16.11 23.76 -5.76
CA GLU A 378 -17.18 23.24 -6.63
C GLU A 378 -16.91 23.48 -8.13
N ASP A 379 -16.36 24.63 -8.49
CA ASP A 379 -16.06 25.01 -9.88
C ASP A 379 -14.90 24.23 -10.50
N GLN A 380 -14.06 23.59 -9.67
CA GLN A 380 -12.93 22.76 -10.09
C GLN A 380 -13.22 21.26 -10.05
N ARG A 381 -14.31 20.80 -9.43
CA ARG A 381 -14.63 19.35 -9.35
C ARG A 381 -14.81 18.67 -10.71
N LYS A 382 -15.22 19.43 -11.73
CA LYS A 382 -15.30 18.95 -13.13
C LYS A 382 -13.96 18.46 -13.70
N TYR A 383 -12.84 18.86 -13.09
CA TYR A 383 -11.50 18.43 -13.48
C TYR A 383 -11.05 17.15 -12.77
N ILE A 384 -11.85 16.62 -11.83
CA ILE A 384 -11.57 15.33 -11.19
C ILE A 384 -11.98 14.23 -12.16
N THR A 385 -11.01 13.65 -12.88
CA THR A 385 -11.27 12.61 -13.89
C THR A 385 -10.45 11.36 -13.63
N PHE A 386 -11.04 10.21 -13.98
CA PHE A 386 -10.36 8.93 -13.82
C PHE A 386 -9.10 8.84 -14.70
N ASP A 387 -9.17 9.32 -15.94
CA ASP A 387 -8.03 9.29 -16.86
C ASP A 387 -6.84 10.08 -16.32
N ALA A 388 -7.10 11.24 -15.69
CA ALA A 388 -6.06 12.02 -15.01
C ALA A 388 -5.50 11.27 -13.79
N PHE A 389 -6.35 10.65 -12.97
CA PHE A 389 -5.91 9.85 -11.82
C PHE A 389 -5.03 8.67 -12.26
N PHE A 390 -5.52 7.91 -13.24
CA PHE A 390 -4.82 6.78 -13.83
C PHE A 390 -3.46 7.20 -14.37
N ALA A 391 -3.45 8.19 -15.28
CA ALA A 391 -2.20 8.66 -15.88
C ALA A 391 -1.23 9.29 -14.87
N ASN A 392 -1.70 10.00 -13.84
CA ASN A 392 -0.83 10.49 -12.76
C ASN A 392 -0.04 9.33 -12.09
N THR A 393 -0.71 8.23 -11.77
CA THR A 393 -0.05 7.03 -11.22
C THR A 393 0.85 6.36 -12.27
N MET A 394 0.42 6.27 -13.53
CA MET A 394 1.26 5.72 -14.59
C MET A 394 2.57 6.50 -14.74
N PHE A 395 2.48 7.83 -14.81
CA PHE A 395 3.66 8.69 -14.98
C PHE A 395 4.52 8.76 -13.73
N HIS A 396 3.98 8.53 -12.53
CA HIS A 396 4.77 8.27 -11.33
C HIS A 396 5.72 7.08 -11.55
N GLU A 397 5.21 5.94 -12.01
CA GLU A 397 6.06 4.77 -12.25
C GLU A 397 7.14 5.04 -13.28
N VAL A 398 6.77 5.72 -14.38
CA VAL A 398 7.74 6.07 -15.42
C VAL A 398 8.80 7.03 -14.87
N ALA A 399 8.41 7.96 -14.00
CA ALA A 399 9.29 8.95 -13.39
C ALA A 399 10.33 8.34 -12.42
N HIS A 400 10.12 7.15 -11.87
CA HIS A 400 11.19 6.41 -11.19
C HIS A 400 12.39 6.15 -12.12
N GLY A 401 12.14 5.99 -13.41
CA GLY A 401 13.18 5.83 -14.44
C GLY A 401 13.94 7.12 -14.78
N LEU A 402 13.46 8.28 -14.33
CA LEU A 402 14.05 9.59 -14.57
C LEU A 402 14.83 10.11 -13.35
N GLY A 403 15.67 11.11 -13.58
CA GLY A 403 16.45 11.78 -12.55
C GLY A 403 17.84 11.17 -12.39
N ILE A 404 18.26 10.96 -11.15
CA ILE A 404 19.65 10.65 -10.79
C ILE A 404 19.71 9.33 -10.03
N ARG A 405 20.61 8.42 -10.44
CA ARG A 405 20.82 7.14 -9.74
C ARG A 405 22.06 7.12 -8.87
N ASN A 406 23.10 7.85 -9.27
CA ASN A 406 24.38 7.95 -8.57
C ASN A 406 24.66 9.40 -8.18
N THR A 407 25.29 9.60 -7.03
CA THR A 407 25.68 10.95 -6.59
C THR A 407 26.67 11.57 -7.58
N LEU A 408 26.64 12.90 -7.71
CA LEU A 408 27.50 13.63 -8.65
C LEU A 408 28.99 13.55 -8.29
N ASP A 409 29.30 13.33 -7.01
CA ASP A 409 30.67 13.12 -6.55
C ASP A 409 31.17 11.68 -6.78
N GLY A 410 30.32 10.77 -7.26
CA GLY A 410 30.63 9.37 -7.51
C GLY A 410 30.84 8.53 -6.24
N SER A 411 30.40 9.01 -5.08
CA SER A 411 30.55 8.29 -3.79
C SER A 411 29.69 7.04 -3.69
N GLY A 412 28.60 6.94 -4.47
CA GLY A 412 27.79 5.73 -4.56
C GLY A 412 26.41 5.99 -5.16
N THR A 413 25.49 5.08 -4.90
CA THR A 413 24.09 5.25 -5.30
C THR A 413 23.39 6.27 -4.40
N VAL A 414 22.37 6.95 -4.94
CA VAL A 414 21.52 7.87 -4.16
C VAL A 414 20.90 7.15 -2.95
N ARG A 415 20.50 5.88 -3.13
CA ARG A 415 19.92 5.06 -2.06
C ARG A 415 20.89 4.88 -0.89
N GLU A 416 22.16 4.59 -1.18
CA GLU A 416 23.19 4.43 -0.14
C GLU A 416 23.50 5.75 0.57
N ALA A 417 23.56 6.85 -0.18
CA ALA A 417 23.81 8.17 0.38
C ALA A 417 22.66 8.63 1.30
N LEU A 418 21.40 8.40 0.90
CA LEU A 418 20.21 8.89 1.61
C LEU A 418 19.65 7.92 2.66
N GLN A 419 20.14 6.69 2.73
CA GLN A 419 19.85 5.73 3.81
C GLN A 419 18.33 5.55 4.06
N ASP A 420 17.88 5.69 5.31
CA ASP A 420 16.49 5.54 5.77
C ASP A 420 15.51 6.58 5.19
N THR A 421 16.04 7.61 4.52
CA THR A 421 15.23 8.66 3.89
C THR A 421 15.09 8.48 2.38
N ALA A 422 15.86 7.57 1.77
CA ALA A 422 15.91 7.37 0.33
C ALA A 422 14.53 7.11 -0.28
N SER A 423 13.75 6.19 0.30
CA SER A 423 12.42 5.83 -0.21
C SER A 423 11.47 7.01 -0.24
N ALA A 424 11.37 7.79 0.85
CA ALA A 424 10.45 8.93 0.89
C ALA A 424 10.82 10.02 -0.13
N ILE A 425 12.12 10.21 -0.40
CA ILE A 425 12.58 11.18 -1.40
C ILE A 425 12.37 10.67 -2.82
N GLU A 426 12.60 9.39 -3.07
CA GLU A 426 12.37 8.77 -4.37
C GLU A 426 10.89 8.79 -4.78
N GLU A 427 9.99 8.48 -3.85
CA GLU A 427 8.53 8.62 -4.03
C GLU A 427 8.14 10.09 -4.33
N GLY A 428 8.67 11.03 -3.54
CA GLY A 428 8.41 12.45 -3.75
C GLY A 428 8.92 12.94 -5.11
N LYS A 429 10.05 12.42 -5.57
CA LYS A 429 10.62 12.71 -6.90
C LYS A 429 9.72 12.15 -7.99
N ALA A 430 9.36 10.86 -7.92
CA ALA A 430 8.55 10.18 -8.91
C ALA A 430 7.19 10.89 -9.12
N ASP A 431 6.52 11.26 -8.03
CA ASP A 431 5.24 11.96 -8.10
C ASP A 431 5.31 13.33 -8.80
N ILE A 432 6.30 14.15 -8.45
CA ILE A 432 6.42 15.50 -9.00
C ILE A 432 6.99 15.47 -10.42
N LEU A 433 7.90 14.54 -10.71
CA LEU A 433 8.39 14.33 -12.07
C LEU A 433 7.30 13.73 -12.97
N GLY A 434 6.38 12.93 -12.45
CA GLY A 434 5.21 12.47 -13.19
C GLY A 434 4.36 13.63 -13.69
N LEU A 435 4.07 14.62 -12.82
CA LEU A 435 3.39 15.85 -13.24
C LEU A 435 4.21 16.68 -14.23
N TYR A 436 5.53 16.76 -14.06
CA TYR A 436 6.41 17.43 -15.01
C TYR A 436 6.32 16.78 -16.40
N MET A 437 6.33 15.44 -16.46
CA MET A 437 6.19 14.69 -17.71
C MET A 437 4.85 14.98 -18.37
N ILE A 438 3.75 14.90 -17.62
CA ILE A 438 2.40 15.25 -18.10
C ILE A 438 2.39 16.66 -18.69
N THR A 439 2.99 17.62 -17.99
CA THR A 439 3.08 19.02 -18.44
C THR A 439 3.81 19.13 -19.78
N ARG A 440 4.97 18.48 -19.90
CA ARG A 440 5.77 18.51 -21.15
C ARG A 440 5.05 17.81 -22.30
N LEU A 441 4.43 16.65 -22.04
CA LEU A 441 3.70 15.89 -23.06
C LEU A 441 2.44 16.63 -23.52
N HIS A 442 1.74 17.31 -22.62
CA HIS A 442 0.62 18.17 -22.97
C HIS A 442 1.06 19.34 -23.87
N GLU A 443 2.15 20.04 -23.50
CA GLU A 443 2.71 21.13 -24.32
C GLU A 443 3.16 20.67 -25.72
N GLN A 444 3.51 19.39 -25.87
CA GLN A 444 3.86 18.76 -27.14
C GLN A 444 2.65 18.23 -27.93
N GLY A 445 1.45 18.22 -27.34
CA GLY A 445 0.23 17.67 -27.95
C GLY A 445 0.11 16.14 -27.88
N GLU A 446 0.86 15.49 -26.99
CA GLU A 446 0.95 14.03 -26.89
C GLU A 446 -0.12 13.41 -25.96
N LEU A 447 -0.89 14.23 -25.24
CA LEU A 447 -1.95 13.78 -24.31
C LEU A 447 -3.39 13.92 -24.88
N GLY A 448 -3.53 14.19 -26.18
CA GLY A 448 -4.84 14.32 -26.83
C GLY A 448 -5.62 15.55 -26.35
N ASP A 449 -6.94 15.39 -26.20
CA ASP A 449 -7.88 16.48 -25.86
C ASP A 449 -8.01 16.77 -24.34
N THR A 450 -7.10 16.23 -23.51
CA THR A 450 -7.07 16.44 -22.05
C THR A 450 -6.55 17.83 -21.68
N THR A 451 -6.89 18.33 -20.49
CA THR A 451 -6.38 19.62 -20.00
C THR A 451 -5.47 19.48 -18.78
N LEU A 452 -4.53 20.42 -18.57
CA LEU A 452 -3.64 20.39 -17.41
C LEU A 452 -4.40 20.55 -16.08
N GLU A 453 -5.54 21.25 -16.10
CA GLU A 453 -6.41 21.36 -14.94
C GLU A 453 -6.90 19.99 -14.47
N GLU A 454 -7.24 19.09 -15.40
CA GLU A 454 -7.66 17.71 -15.04
C GLU A 454 -6.57 17.00 -14.24
N TYR A 455 -5.33 17.07 -14.72
CA TYR A 455 -4.18 16.45 -14.06
C TYR A 455 -3.84 17.09 -12.71
N TYR A 456 -3.75 18.41 -12.65
CA TYR A 456 -3.33 19.12 -11.44
C TYR A 456 -4.38 19.06 -10.32
N VAL A 457 -5.66 19.25 -10.66
CA VAL A 457 -6.74 19.20 -9.66
C VAL A 457 -6.93 17.77 -9.15
N THR A 458 -6.90 16.76 -10.04
CA THR A 458 -6.97 15.34 -9.64
C THR A 458 -5.77 14.93 -8.80
N PHE A 459 -4.56 15.37 -9.14
CA PHE A 459 -3.36 15.10 -8.34
C PHE A 459 -3.47 15.71 -6.94
N MET A 460 -3.91 16.96 -6.84
CA MET A 460 -4.10 17.63 -5.54
C MET A 460 -5.15 16.91 -4.69
N ALA A 461 -6.27 16.49 -5.28
CA ALA A 461 -7.27 15.68 -4.58
C ALA A 461 -6.66 14.35 -4.09
N SER A 462 -5.81 13.71 -4.89
CA SER A 462 -5.17 12.43 -4.57
C SER A 462 -4.17 12.53 -3.43
N ILE A 463 -3.53 13.69 -3.23
CA ILE A 463 -2.71 13.94 -2.04
C ILE A 463 -3.56 13.72 -0.78
N PHE A 464 -4.77 14.28 -0.68
CA PHE A 464 -5.64 14.10 0.49
C PHE A 464 -5.98 12.62 0.77
N ARG A 465 -6.14 11.82 -0.29
CA ARG A 465 -6.31 10.36 -0.17
C ARG A 465 -5.06 9.73 0.43
N SER A 466 -3.89 9.97 -0.18
CA SER A 466 -2.64 9.30 0.20
C SER A 466 -2.13 9.67 1.60
N VAL A 467 -2.42 10.88 2.08
CA VAL A 467 -2.00 11.30 3.43
C VAL A 467 -2.76 10.62 4.56
N ARG A 468 -3.94 10.02 4.27
CA ARG A 468 -4.72 9.23 5.23
C ARG A 468 -4.02 7.93 5.61
N PHE A 469 -3.05 7.46 4.81
CA PHE A 469 -2.19 6.32 5.16
C PHE A 469 -1.18 6.64 6.28
N GLY A 470 -1.07 7.92 6.68
CA GLY A 470 -0.27 8.34 7.82
C GLY A 470 1.22 8.58 7.52
N ALA A 471 1.88 9.27 8.46
CA ALA A 471 3.29 9.68 8.33
C ALA A 471 4.31 8.55 8.59
N SER A 472 3.85 7.34 8.91
CA SER A 472 4.70 6.15 9.13
C SER A 472 5.15 5.50 7.83
N SER A 473 4.46 5.75 6.70
CA SER A 473 4.85 5.23 5.38
C SER A 473 5.76 6.21 4.62
N ALA A 474 6.66 5.68 3.78
CA ALA A 474 7.52 6.51 2.91
C ALA A 474 6.67 7.39 1.97
N HIS A 475 5.64 6.81 1.36
CA HIS A 475 4.72 7.51 0.48
C HIS A 475 3.93 8.59 1.24
N GLY A 476 3.46 8.31 2.47
CA GLY A 476 2.81 9.29 3.33
C GLY A 476 3.71 10.48 3.68
N ARG A 477 4.98 10.22 4.04
CA ARG A 477 5.99 11.28 4.28
C ARG A 477 6.25 12.12 3.03
N ALA A 478 6.36 11.48 1.87
CA ALA A 478 6.52 12.17 0.59
C ALA A 478 5.32 13.07 0.26
N ASN A 479 4.10 12.58 0.51
CA ASN A 479 2.87 13.37 0.32
C ASN A 479 2.80 14.56 1.29
N MET A 480 3.25 14.41 2.55
CA MET A 480 3.36 15.53 3.49
C MET A 480 4.28 16.64 2.97
N VAL A 481 5.49 16.26 2.52
CA VAL A 481 6.44 17.23 1.98
C VAL A 481 5.83 17.98 0.80
N ARG A 482 5.19 17.26 -0.14
CA ARG A 482 4.53 17.86 -1.30
C ARG A 482 3.39 18.80 -0.90
N PHE A 483 2.48 18.35 -0.06
CA PHE A 483 1.34 19.15 0.39
C PHE A 483 1.81 20.46 1.03
N ASN A 484 2.72 20.36 2.00
CA ASN A 484 3.21 21.53 2.72
C ASN A 484 4.05 22.44 1.82
N PHE A 485 4.85 21.89 0.89
CA PHE A 485 5.59 22.70 -0.08
C PHE A 485 4.63 23.46 -1.02
N PHE A 486 3.61 22.80 -1.55
CA PHE A 486 2.58 23.41 -2.39
C PHE A 486 1.79 24.49 -1.65
N GLN A 487 1.49 24.26 -0.37
CA GLN A 487 0.88 25.26 0.48
C GLN A 487 1.77 26.50 0.63
N ASP A 488 3.06 26.29 0.96
CA ASP A 488 4.01 27.38 1.18
C ASP A 488 4.33 28.15 -0.12
N ALA A 489 4.29 27.47 -1.27
CA ALA A 489 4.46 28.06 -2.59
C ALA A 489 3.18 28.72 -3.17
N GLY A 490 2.03 28.57 -2.51
CA GLY A 490 0.75 29.13 -2.95
C GLY A 490 0.12 28.41 -4.15
N ALA A 491 0.48 27.14 -4.39
CA ALA A 491 -0.09 26.32 -5.48
C ALA A 491 -1.59 26.05 -5.32
N PHE A 492 -2.11 26.20 -4.09
CA PHE A 492 -3.54 26.17 -3.81
C PHE A 492 -3.88 27.16 -2.70
N ARG A 493 -5.17 27.50 -2.62
CA ARG A 493 -5.74 28.29 -1.53
C ARG A 493 -6.86 27.51 -0.87
N ARG A 494 -6.87 27.49 0.47
CA ARG A 494 -8.00 27.04 1.27
C ARG A 494 -8.88 28.24 1.64
N ASP A 495 -10.15 28.19 1.26
CA ASP A 495 -11.11 29.22 1.66
C ASP A 495 -11.44 29.09 3.16
N PRO A 496 -11.30 30.15 3.98
CA PRO A 496 -11.50 30.04 5.42
C PRO A 496 -12.97 29.85 5.84
N ALA A 497 -13.94 30.19 4.97
CA ALA A 497 -15.36 30.08 5.31
C ALA A 497 -15.91 28.68 5.01
N SER A 498 -15.62 28.15 3.82
CA SER A 498 -16.08 26.84 3.35
C SER A 498 -15.10 25.70 3.70
N GLY A 499 -13.82 26.01 3.89
CA GLY A 499 -12.76 25.00 4.02
C GLY A 499 -12.44 24.26 2.73
N LEU A 500 -12.90 24.75 1.58
CA LEU A 500 -12.61 24.17 0.27
C LEU A 500 -11.28 24.68 -0.29
N TYR A 501 -10.62 23.84 -1.07
CA TYR A 501 -9.34 24.07 -1.72
C TYR A 501 -9.56 24.38 -3.19
N SER A 502 -8.95 25.47 -3.66
CA SER A 502 -8.86 25.83 -5.07
C SER A 502 -7.40 25.82 -5.50
N ILE A 503 -7.10 25.14 -6.60
CA ILE A 503 -5.76 25.03 -7.17
C ILE A 503 -5.52 26.22 -8.11
N ASP A 504 -4.34 26.85 -8.01
CA ASP A 504 -3.87 27.87 -8.93
C ASP A 504 -2.91 27.23 -9.93
N MET A 505 -3.26 27.20 -11.21
CA MET A 505 -2.54 26.42 -12.22
C MET A 505 -1.10 26.91 -12.44
N ASP A 506 -0.90 28.23 -12.49
CA ASP A 506 0.42 28.83 -12.71
C ASP A 506 1.32 28.61 -11.49
N ALA A 507 0.77 28.83 -10.28
CA ALA A 507 1.49 28.59 -9.04
C ALA A 507 1.78 27.10 -8.83
N MET A 508 0.87 26.20 -9.23
CA MET A 508 1.07 24.76 -9.19
C MET A 508 2.23 24.32 -10.09
N GLN A 509 2.24 24.75 -11.36
CA GLN A 509 3.33 24.40 -12.29
C GLN A 509 4.68 24.93 -11.79
N LYS A 510 4.71 26.14 -11.21
CA LYS A 510 5.91 26.72 -10.60
C LYS A 510 6.36 25.92 -9.38
N ALA A 511 5.46 25.60 -8.46
CA ALA A 511 5.78 24.84 -7.25
C ALA A 511 6.28 23.43 -7.58
N MET A 512 5.66 22.75 -8.54
CA MET A 512 6.11 21.46 -9.08
C MET A 512 7.54 21.54 -9.63
N THR A 513 7.83 22.58 -10.43
CA THR A 513 9.17 22.81 -11.00
C THR A 513 10.21 23.06 -9.91
N GLU A 514 9.88 23.87 -8.89
CA GLU A 514 10.77 24.18 -7.77
C GLU A 514 11.03 22.96 -6.89
N LEU A 515 9.99 22.16 -6.60
CA LEU A 515 10.14 20.94 -5.82
C LEU A 515 10.92 19.87 -6.58
N SER A 516 10.69 19.70 -7.89
CA SER A 516 11.49 18.82 -8.76
C SER A 516 12.98 19.14 -8.63
N ARG A 517 13.34 20.42 -8.77
CA ARG A 517 14.72 20.89 -8.67
C ARG A 517 15.29 20.58 -7.29
N LYS A 518 14.55 20.88 -6.22
CA LYS A 518 15.01 20.64 -4.85
C LYS A 518 15.31 19.17 -4.59
N LEU A 519 14.40 18.27 -4.98
CA LEU A 519 14.56 16.83 -4.76
C LEU A 519 15.71 16.26 -5.59
N LEU A 520 15.81 16.63 -6.88
CA LEU A 520 16.90 16.21 -7.75
C LEU A 520 18.27 16.70 -7.25
N THR A 521 18.35 17.94 -6.75
CA THR A 521 19.60 18.45 -6.17
C THR A 521 20.00 17.67 -4.91
N LEU A 522 19.06 17.44 -3.99
CA LEU A 522 19.33 16.64 -2.77
C LEU A 522 19.79 15.22 -3.11
N GLN A 523 19.18 14.57 -4.11
CA GLN A 523 19.59 13.26 -4.58
C GLN A 523 20.99 13.30 -5.21
N GLY A 524 21.24 14.23 -6.13
CA GLY A 524 22.52 14.34 -6.82
C GLY A 524 23.68 14.66 -5.89
N ASP A 525 23.45 15.49 -4.88
CA ASP A 525 24.46 15.85 -3.89
C ASP A 525 24.66 14.75 -2.82
N GLY A 526 23.77 13.74 -2.76
CA GLY A 526 23.76 12.76 -1.68
C GLY A 526 23.50 13.41 -0.31
N ASP A 527 22.77 14.53 -0.27
CA ASP A 527 22.65 15.38 0.92
C ASP A 527 21.64 14.83 1.93
N TYR A 528 22.07 13.80 2.66
CA TYR A 528 21.28 13.18 3.73
C TYR A 528 20.82 14.18 4.79
N ALA A 529 21.68 15.15 5.16
CA ALA A 529 21.35 16.14 6.17
C ALA A 529 20.27 17.12 5.69
N GLY A 530 20.37 17.60 4.45
CA GLY A 530 19.35 18.43 3.81
C GLY A 530 18.02 17.70 3.66
N VAL A 531 18.05 16.40 3.36
CA VAL A 531 16.85 15.55 3.30
C VAL A 531 16.21 15.39 4.67
N GLN A 532 16.98 15.13 5.74
CA GLN A 532 16.44 15.08 7.09
C GLN A 532 15.80 16.41 7.51
N GLN A 533 16.42 17.53 7.17
CA GLN A 533 15.85 18.85 7.42
C GLN A 533 14.53 19.05 6.66
N LEU A 534 14.49 18.72 5.37
CA LEU A 534 13.28 18.80 4.55
C LEU A 534 12.11 18.02 5.18
N LEU A 535 12.39 16.79 5.62
CA LEU A 535 11.39 15.91 6.23
C LEU A 535 10.96 16.40 7.62
N ALA A 536 11.88 16.96 8.42
CA ALA A 536 11.53 17.54 9.71
C ALA A 536 10.63 18.78 9.57
N GLU A 537 10.87 19.61 8.55
CA GLU A 537 10.13 20.85 8.33
C GLU A 537 8.79 20.65 7.60
N LEU A 538 8.77 19.77 6.58
CA LEU A 538 7.62 19.61 5.69
C LEU A 538 6.99 18.21 5.75
N GLY A 539 7.60 17.23 6.43
CA GLY A 539 7.07 15.85 6.53
C GLY A 539 6.00 15.64 7.59
N MET A 540 5.45 16.70 8.18
CA MET A 540 4.50 16.66 9.30
C MET A 540 3.08 17.08 8.90
N VAL A 541 2.07 16.50 9.55
CA VAL A 541 0.68 16.95 9.42
C VAL A 541 0.50 18.26 10.19
N ARG A 542 0.32 19.39 9.47
CA ARG A 542 0.06 20.70 10.09
C ARG A 542 -1.39 20.78 10.60
N PRO A 543 -1.72 21.66 11.58
CA PRO A 543 -3.05 21.71 12.20
C PRO A 543 -4.21 21.91 11.23
N GLY A 544 -4.02 22.68 10.15
CA GLY A 544 -5.04 22.88 9.13
C GLY A 544 -5.39 21.58 8.41
N LEU A 545 -4.39 20.85 7.92
CA LEU A 545 -4.59 19.56 7.27
C LEU A 545 -5.16 18.52 8.24
N ALA A 546 -4.72 18.50 9.51
CA ALA A 546 -5.29 17.59 10.51
C ALA A 546 -6.81 17.79 10.68
N ALA A 547 -7.27 19.04 10.71
CA ALA A 547 -8.70 19.34 10.77
C ALA A 547 -9.45 18.90 9.50
N ASP A 548 -8.83 19.02 8.32
CA ASP A 548 -9.45 18.56 7.07
C ASP A 548 -9.46 17.04 6.93
N LEU A 549 -8.46 16.33 7.46
CA LEU A 549 -8.49 14.88 7.57
C LEU A 549 -9.59 14.41 8.53
N GLN A 550 -9.83 15.14 9.62
CA GLN A 550 -10.97 14.86 10.49
C GLN A 550 -12.30 15.05 9.76
N ARG A 551 -12.44 16.09 8.91
CA ARG A 551 -13.64 16.27 8.09
C ARG A 551 -13.90 15.10 7.13
N LEU A 552 -12.84 14.49 6.59
CA LEU A 552 -12.97 13.29 5.76
C LEU A 552 -13.39 12.07 6.58
N ALA A 553 -12.87 11.93 7.80
CA ALA A 553 -13.25 10.88 8.73
C ALA A 553 -14.71 11.02 9.17
N ASP A 554 -15.15 12.24 9.51
CA ASP A 554 -16.54 12.57 9.88
C ASP A 554 -17.52 12.36 8.72
N ALA A 555 -17.03 12.43 7.47
CA ALA A 555 -17.80 12.15 6.26
C ALA A 555 -17.86 10.64 5.93
N GLU A 556 -17.27 9.79 6.78
CA GLU A 556 -17.28 8.32 6.66
C GLU A 556 -16.81 7.83 5.28
N ILE A 557 -15.89 8.56 4.65
CA ILE A 557 -15.36 8.17 3.34
C ILE A 557 -14.50 6.92 3.53
N PRO A 558 -14.71 5.85 2.74
CA PRO A 558 -13.89 4.64 2.82
C PRO A 558 -12.39 4.94 2.70
N VAL A 559 -11.57 4.12 3.34
CA VAL A 559 -10.11 4.12 3.20
C VAL A 559 -9.69 3.22 2.04
N ASP A 560 -10.40 2.10 1.85
CA ASP A 560 -10.13 1.13 0.80
C ASP A 560 -11.41 0.41 0.34
N VAL A 561 -11.25 -0.56 -0.57
CA VAL A 561 -12.33 -1.34 -1.16
C VAL A 561 -12.15 -2.83 -0.87
N VAL A 562 -13.25 -3.58 -0.91
CA VAL A 562 -13.26 -5.04 -1.00
C VAL A 562 -13.94 -5.44 -2.28
N PHE A 563 -13.48 -6.51 -2.93
CA PHE A 563 -14.02 -6.90 -4.23
C PHE A 563 -15.03 -8.02 -4.12
N GLU A 564 -16.21 -7.80 -4.69
CA GLU A 564 -17.09 -8.90 -5.11
C GLU A 564 -16.54 -9.44 -6.44
N GLN A 565 -15.94 -10.63 -6.41
CA GLN A 565 -15.20 -11.22 -7.52
C GLN A 565 -15.52 -12.72 -7.69
N GLY A 566 -15.05 -13.31 -8.79
CA GLY A 566 -15.23 -14.73 -9.11
C GLY A 566 -15.88 -14.96 -10.47
N ALA A 567 -15.94 -16.23 -10.90
CA ALA A 567 -16.45 -16.60 -12.23
C ALA A 567 -17.87 -16.07 -12.49
N GLU A 568 -18.76 -16.14 -11.49
CA GLU A 568 -20.13 -15.61 -11.60
C GLU A 568 -20.17 -14.09 -11.82
N VAL A 569 -19.23 -13.34 -11.23
CA VAL A 569 -19.14 -11.89 -11.40
C VAL A 569 -18.80 -11.51 -12.84
N LEU A 570 -18.00 -12.35 -13.49
CA LEU A 570 -17.56 -12.22 -14.88
C LEU A 570 -18.54 -12.80 -15.90
N GLY A 571 -19.60 -13.48 -15.44
CA GLY A 571 -20.57 -14.16 -16.30
C GLY A 571 -20.02 -15.40 -17.01
N LEU A 572 -19.09 -16.10 -16.35
CA LEU A 572 -18.43 -17.34 -16.84
C LEU A 572 -19.15 -18.61 -16.39
#